data_AF-A0A5B6WJQ6-F1
#
_entry.id   AF-A0A5B6WJQ6-F1
#
_cell.length_a   1.000
_cell.length_b   1.000
_cell.length_c   1.000
_cell.angle_alpha   90.00
_cell.angle_beta   90.00
_cell.angle_gamma   90.00
#
_symmetry.space_group_name_H-M   'P 1'
#
loop_
_entity.id
_entity.type
_entity.pdbx_description
1 polymer ?
#
loop_
_entity_poly.entity_id
_entity_poly.type
_entity_poly.pdbx_seq_one_letter_code
_entity_poly.pdbx_strand_id
1 'polypeptide(L)'
;MGSRYVSESGFYMTSFAATIFIASLVTIGVLLVTSVVSLAVMLQSCENKSKGVVATIDKANDNHHYCEILALHGELNGLKPDNVPPLCRNLAVQYIETGGYTRDLDFVMRMIENFFDTVSPSKNQTDAVLIDIDNILVSDPSVQRVLESYTKLHSKGWLLILLSRKHENQRHVTIKHLNSIGFDGWSSLIMRSDLEMEMETREYFCRRRTEMTEQGNEIMSVISSQMDALMGLSLGIRLFKLPNPLYYNFENNHESRIHGLVQSEN
;
A
#
# COMPACT_ATOMS: atom_id res chain seq x y z
N MET A 1 23.42 54.37 81.37
CA MET A 1 22.41 53.74 80.50
C MET A 1 21.73 54.84 79.68
N GLY A 2 22.12 55.02 78.42
CA GLY A 2 21.49 55.97 77.51
C GLY A 2 20.73 55.21 76.43
N SER A 3 19.41 55.44 76.35
CA SER A 3 18.56 54.85 75.30
C SER A 3 18.68 55.68 74.03
N ARG A 4 18.98 55.02 72.90
CA ARG A 4 18.88 55.61 71.55
C ARG A 4 17.53 55.19 70.96
N TYR A 5 16.68 56.16 70.63
CA TYR A 5 15.51 55.92 69.80
C TYR A 5 15.90 56.00 68.33
N VAL A 6 15.57 54.96 67.56
CA VAL A 6 15.63 54.95 66.09
C VAL A 6 14.28 55.42 65.59
N SER A 7 14.25 56.52 64.82
CA SER A 7 13.03 57.00 64.17
C SER A 7 12.82 56.18 62.90
N GLU A 8 11.84 55.28 62.93
CA GLU A 8 11.43 54.49 61.76
C GLU A 8 10.59 55.38 60.83
N SER A 9 11.02 55.55 59.58
CA SER A 9 10.30 56.32 58.57
C SER A 9 9.08 55.53 58.08
N GLY A 10 7.92 55.77 58.68
CA GLY A 10 6.64 55.22 58.24
C GLY A 10 5.99 56.06 57.13
N PHE A 11 5.50 55.41 56.08
CA PHE A 11 4.60 56.06 55.12
C PHE A 11 3.20 56.15 55.73
N TYR A 12 2.77 57.36 56.09
CA TYR A 12 1.43 57.61 56.62
C TYR A 12 0.49 57.93 55.45
N MET A 13 -0.45 57.01 55.19
CA MET A 13 -1.50 57.19 54.18
C MET A 13 -2.83 57.48 54.86
N THR A 14 -3.64 58.38 54.28
CA THR A 14 -4.97 58.66 54.81
C THR A 14 -5.86 57.43 54.63
N SER A 15 -6.79 57.21 55.57
CA SER A 15 -7.73 56.08 55.54
C SER A 15 -8.47 55.98 54.19
N PHE A 16 -8.82 57.13 53.60
CA PHE A 16 -9.47 57.21 52.29
C PHE A 16 -8.57 56.77 51.12
N ALA A 17 -7.28 57.13 51.14
CA ALA A 17 -6.35 56.69 50.10
C ALA A 17 -6.04 55.18 50.22
N ALA A 18 -5.95 54.66 51.45
CA ALA A 18 -5.77 53.23 51.70
C ALA A 18 -6.97 52.40 51.18
N THR A 19 -8.21 52.86 51.38
CA THR A 19 -9.40 52.15 50.88
C THR A 19 -9.48 52.12 49.36
N ILE A 20 -9.14 53.23 48.67
CA ILE A 20 -9.08 53.26 47.21
C ILE A 20 -8.04 52.27 46.68
N PHE A 21 -6.84 52.26 47.28
CA PHE A 21 -5.77 51.36 46.86
C PHE A 21 -6.18 49.89 47.04
N ILE A 22 -6.74 49.53 48.20
CA ILE A 22 -7.21 48.16 48.46
C ILE A 22 -8.35 47.78 47.49
N ALA A 23 -9.33 48.66 47.28
CA ALA A 23 -10.42 48.41 46.34
C ALA A 23 -9.91 48.22 44.90
N SER A 24 -8.91 48.99 44.48
CA SER A 24 -8.28 48.85 43.16
C SER A 24 -7.54 47.51 43.01
N LEU A 25 -6.82 47.06 44.05
CA LEU A 25 -6.14 45.77 44.02
C LEU A 25 -7.11 44.61 43.99
N VAL A 26 -8.21 44.69 44.76
CA VAL A 26 -9.26 43.66 44.78
C VAL A 26 -9.94 43.57 43.42
N THR A 27 -10.30 44.70 42.81
CA THR A 27 -10.95 44.71 41.49
C THR A 27 -10.05 44.18 40.38
N ILE A 28 -8.76 44.56 40.37
CA ILE A 28 -7.77 43.99 39.43
C ILE A 28 -7.61 42.49 39.68
N GLY A 29 -7.55 42.06 40.95
CA GLY A 29 -7.49 40.64 41.31
C GLY A 29 -8.68 39.85 40.77
N VAL A 30 -9.90 40.37 40.94
CA VAL A 30 -11.13 39.75 40.41
C VAL A 30 -11.11 39.71 38.87
N LEU A 31 -10.66 40.78 38.21
CA LEU A 31 -10.53 40.83 36.75
C LEU A 31 -9.54 39.79 36.21
N LEU A 32 -8.39 39.63 36.87
CA LEU A 32 -7.39 38.63 36.47
C LEU A 32 -7.92 37.21 36.69
N VAL A 33 -8.54 36.93 37.84
CA VAL A 33 -9.10 35.61 38.13
C VAL A 33 -10.21 35.26 37.14
N THR A 34 -11.15 36.19 36.88
CA THR A 34 -12.23 35.95 35.90
C THR A 34 -11.70 35.76 34.48
N SER A 35 -10.64 36.47 34.09
CA SER A 35 -9.98 36.28 32.81
C SER A 35 -9.32 34.90 32.71
N VAL A 36 -8.60 34.47 33.75
CA VAL A 36 -7.95 33.15 33.80
C VAL A 36 -9.00 32.04 33.77
N VAL A 37 -10.08 32.17 34.54
CA VAL A 37 -11.18 31.18 34.55
C VAL A 37 -11.86 31.13 33.18
N SER A 38 -12.16 32.27 32.57
CA SER A 38 -12.78 32.33 31.24
C SER A 38 -11.86 31.70 30.19
N LEU A 39 -10.55 31.98 30.24
CA LEU A 39 -9.57 31.38 29.34
C LEU A 39 -9.48 29.87 29.55
N ALA A 40 -9.46 29.40 30.80
CA ALA A 40 -9.43 27.97 31.13
C ALA A 40 -10.68 27.24 30.60
N VAL A 41 -11.86 27.83 30.77
CA VAL A 41 -13.13 27.27 30.26
C VAL A 41 -13.13 27.24 28.73
N MET A 42 -12.66 28.31 28.08
CA MET A 42 -12.54 28.36 26.61
C MET A 42 -11.55 27.31 26.08
N LEU A 43 -10.38 27.18 26.71
CA LEU A 43 -9.39 26.16 26.36
C LEU A 43 -9.95 24.75 26.54
N GLN A 44 -10.64 24.48 27.64
CA GLN A 44 -11.22 23.17 27.91
C GLN A 44 -12.37 22.83 26.96
N SER A 45 -13.16 23.83 26.56
CA SER A 45 -14.19 23.65 25.53
C SER A 45 -13.59 23.36 24.15
N CYS A 46 -12.48 24.02 23.78
CA CYS A 46 -11.76 23.74 22.55
C CYS A 46 -11.15 22.33 22.58
N GLU A 47 -10.50 21.95 23.69
CA GLU A 47 -9.89 20.63 23.88
C GLU A 47 -10.93 19.51 23.79
N ASN A 48 -12.09 19.65 24.44
CA ASN A 48 -13.15 18.64 24.36
C ASN A 48 -13.74 18.50 22.95
N LYS A 49 -13.83 19.59 22.19
CA LYS A 49 -14.33 19.56 20.81
C LYS A 49 -13.31 18.92 19.84
N SER A 50 -12.01 19.15 20.06
CA SER A 50 -10.95 18.57 19.21
C SER A 50 -10.62 17.13 19.58
N LYS A 51 -10.73 16.72 20.85
CA LYS A 51 -10.47 15.35 21.31
C LYS A 51 -11.21 14.29 20.50
N GLY A 52 -12.48 14.52 20.17
CA GLY A 52 -13.26 13.57 19.36
C GLY A 52 -12.72 13.42 17.93
N VAL A 53 -12.37 14.53 17.28
CA VAL A 53 -11.86 14.54 15.89
C VAL A 53 -10.44 13.97 15.83
N VAL A 54 -9.57 14.38 16.75
CA VAL A 54 -8.19 13.90 16.83
C VAL A 54 -8.17 12.40 17.11
N ALA A 55 -8.95 11.90 18.08
CA ALA A 55 -9.04 10.48 18.36
C ALA A 55 -9.56 9.65 17.16
N THR A 56 -10.48 10.19 16.35
CA THR A 56 -10.93 9.50 15.13
C THR A 56 -9.86 9.47 14.03
N ILE A 57 -9.08 10.54 13.89
CA ILE A 57 -7.97 10.60 12.94
C ILE A 57 -6.85 9.65 13.37
N ASP A 58 -6.49 9.66 14.65
CA ASP A 58 -5.48 8.76 15.22
C ASP A 58 -5.90 7.30 15.03
N LYS A 59 -7.17 6.95 15.32
CA LYS A 59 -7.69 5.60 15.10
C LYS A 59 -7.70 5.20 13.61
N ALA A 60 -8.04 6.11 12.71
CA ALA A 60 -8.00 5.83 11.27
C ALA A 60 -6.56 5.61 10.77
N ASN A 61 -5.62 6.39 11.31
CA ASN A 61 -4.19 6.25 11.03
C ASN A 61 -3.65 4.92 11.58
N ASP A 62 -3.95 4.58 12.84
CA ASP A 62 -3.55 3.32 13.47
C ASP A 62 -4.08 2.10 12.70
N ASN A 63 -5.33 2.17 12.25
CA ASN A 63 -5.93 1.13 11.40
C ASN A 63 -5.20 0.99 10.06
N HIS A 64 -4.81 2.10 9.44
CA HIS A 64 -4.04 2.09 8.20
C HIS A 64 -2.68 1.43 8.40
N HIS A 65 -1.90 1.88 9.41
CA HIS A 65 -0.59 1.28 9.75
C HIS A 65 -0.70 -0.21 10.08
N TYR A 66 -1.72 -0.59 10.85
CA TYR A 66 -1.97 -2.00 11.17
C TYR A 66 -2.18 -2.84 9.90
N CYS A 67 -3.00 -2.34 8.96
CA CYS A 67 -3.29 -3.05 7.73
C CYS A 67 -2.10 -3.09 6.75
N GLU A 68 -1.26 -2.05 6.71
CA GLU A 68 -0.01 -2.05 5.96
C GLU A 68 0.97 -3.10 6.51
N ILE A 69 1.17 -3.13 7.83
CA ILE A 69 2.02 -4.13 8.49
C ILE A 69 1.48 -5.53 8.24
N LEU A 70 0.16 -5.73 8.36
CA LEU A 70 -0.46 -7.02 8.10
C LEU A 70 -0.27 -7.47 6.64
N ALA A 71 -0.44 -6.55 5.68
CA ALA A 71 -0.20 -6.84 4.27
C ALA A 71 1.25 -7.28 4.03
N LEU A 72 2.22 -6.56 4.61
CA LEU A 72 3.63 -6.93 4.53
C LEU A 72 3.92 -8.31 5.14
N HIS A 73 3.34 -8.61 6.30
CA HIS A 73 3.43 -9.95 6.90
C HIS A 73 2.84 -11.02 5.98
N GLY A 74 1.77 -10.69 5.25
CA GLY A 74 1.15 -11.59 4.29
C GLY A 74 1.94 -11.82 3.01
N GLU A 75 2.63 -10.80 2.52
CA GLU A 75 3.58 -10.90 1.41
C GLU A 75 4.75 -11.83 1.76
N LEU A 76 5.30 -11.69 2.96
CA LEU A 76 6.49 -12.45 3.37
C LEU A 76 6.19 -13.90 3.78
N ASN A 77 5.00 -14.18 4.33
CA ASN A 77 4.68 -15.47 4.94
C ASN A 77 3.55 -16.23 4.23
N GLY A 78 3.02 -15.72 3.11
CA GLY A 78 1.92 -16.36 2.38
C GLY A 78 0.62 -16.37 3.18
N LEU A 79 0.19 -15.21 3.68
CA LEU A 79 -1.07 -15.09 4.41
C LEU A 79 -2.24 -15.44 3.49
N LYS A 80 -3.05 -16.41 3.91
CA LYS A 80 -4.29 -16.76 3.21
C LYS A 80 -5.32 -15.63 3.36
N PRO A 81 -6.11 -15.33 2.32
CA PRO A 81 -7.10 -14.25 2.38
C PRO A 81 -8.15 -14.35 3.48
N ASP A 82 -8.46 -15.57 3.94
CA ASP A 82 -9.43 -15.82 5.02
C ASP A 82 -8.97 -15.28 6.38
N ASN A 83 -7.68 -15.00 6.52
CA ASN A 83 -7.08 -14.49 7.75
C ASN A 83 -7.03 -12.96 7.79
N VAL A 84 -7.63 -12.28 6.81
CA VAL A 84 -7.56 -10.81 6.71
C VAL A 84 -8.76 -10.15 7.39
N PRO A 85 -8.54 -9.28 8.41
CA PRO A 85 -9.62 -8.61 9.12
C PRO A 85 -10.50 -7.75 8.18
N PRO A 86 -11.84 -7.68 8.42
CA PRO A 86 -12.76 -6.88 7.60
C PRO A 86 -12.37 -5.40 7.47
N LEU A 87 -11.77 -4.82 8.51
CA LEU A 87 -11.25 -3.46 8.48
C LEU A 87 -10.24 -3.26 7.34
N CYS A 88 -9.29 -4.18 7.19
CA CYS A 88 -8.26 -4.07 6.16
C CYS A 88 -8.81 -4.34 4.75
N ARG A 89 -9.86 -5.16 4.64
CA ARG A 89 -10.60 -5.33 3.39
C ARG A 89 -11.22 -4.01 2.93
N ASN A 90 -11.86 -3.26 3.82
CA ASN A 90 -12.46 -1.96 3.48
C ASN A 90 -11.38 -0.94 3.06
N LEU A 91 -10.25 -0.91 3.77
CA LEU A 91 -9.12 -0.04 3.39
C LEU A 91 -8.53 -0.43 2.04
N ALA A 92 -8.49 -1.72 1.71
CA ALA A 92 -8.03 -2.20 0.40
C ALA A 92 -8.98 -1.80 -0.73
N VAL A 93 -10.30 -1.90 -0.53
CA VAL A 93 -11.30 -1.39 -1.48
C VAL A 93 -11.10 0.11 -1.69
N GLN A 94 -10.96 0.87 -0.60
CA GLN A 94 -10.70 2.32 -0.68
C GLN A 94 -9.40 2.63 -1.44
N TYR A 95 -8.34 1.86 -1.21
CA TYR A 95 -7.06 2.00 -1.92
C TYR A 95 -7.20 1.79 -3.44
N ILE A 96 -8.06 0.87 -3.88
CA ILE A 96 -8.38 0.67 -5.29
C ILE A 96 -9.27 1.80 -5.82
N GLU A 97 -10.38 2.10 -5.15
CA GLU A 97 -11.38 3.09 -5.59
C GLU A 97 -10.82 4.52 -5.66
N THR A 98 -9.88 4.86 -4.77
CA THR A 98 -9.21 6.18 -4.77
C THR A 98 -8.04 6.26 -5.76
N GLY A 99 -7.76 5.19 -6.51
CA GLY A 99 -6.69 5.11 -7.51
C GLY A 99 -5.28 4.95 -6.93
N GLY A 100 -5.15 4.62 -5.64
CA GLY A 100 -3.86 4.30 -5.01
C GLY A 100 -3.19 3.11 -5.71
N TYR A 101 -3.94 2.04 -5.95
CA TYR A 101 -3.46 0.86 -6.67
C TYR A 101 -2.89 1.17 -8.06
N THR A 102 -3.65 1.92 -8.87
CA THR A 102 -3.24 2.30 -10.23
C THR A 102 -1.97 3.15 -10.22
N ARG A 103 -1.84 4.05 -9.24
CA ARG A 103 -0.65 4.90 -9.08
C ARG A 103 0.59 4.09 -8.74
N ASP A 104 0.47 3.15 -7.80
CA ASP A 104 1.60 2.31 -7.38
C ASP A 104 1.99 1.34 -8.50
N LEU A 105 1.01 0.80 -9.23
CA LEU A 105 1.26 -0.01 -10.41
C LEU A 105 2.00 0.79 -11.50
N ASP A 106 1.58 2.04 -11.77
CA ASP A 106 2.25 2.94 -12.71
C ASP A 106 3.71 3.16 -12.33
N PHE A 107 4.01 3.40 -11.05
CA PHE A 107 5.39 3.54 -10.59
C PHE A 107 6.21 2.26 -10.82
N VAL A 108 5.66 1.09 -10.52
CA VAL A 108 6.37 -0.17 -10.77
C VAL A 108 6.60 -0.42 -12.26
N MET A 109 5.60 -0.14 -13.10
CA MET A 109 5.75 -0.25 -14.55
C MET A 109 6.82 0.70 -15.11
N ARG A 110 6.89 1.95 -14.60
CA ARG A 110 8.00 2.86 -14.95
C ARG A 110 9.35 2.34 -14.50
N MET A 111 9.44 1.72 -13.32
CA MET A 111 10.69 1.11 -12.86
C MET A 111 11.13 -0.05 -13.76
N ILE A 112 10.19 -0.89 -14.20
CA ILE A 112 10.43 -1.96 -15.16
C ILE A 112 10.96 -1.38 -16.47
N GLU A 113 10.23 -0.43 -17.05
CA GLU A 113 10.60 0.18 -18.32
C GLU A 113 11.96 0.87 -18.28
N ASN A 114 12.23 1.66 -17.25
CA ASN A 114 13.51 2.34 -17.06
C ASN A 114 14.67 1.33 -16.98
N PHE A 115 14.47 0.20 -16.30
CA PHE A 115 15.49 -0.85 -16.28
C PHE A 115 15.73 -1.39 -17.70
N PHE A 116 14.66 -1.75 -18.43
CA PHE A 116 14.75 -2.26 -19.80
C PHE A 116 15.10 -1.20 -20.86
N ASP A 117 15.18 0.08 -20.51
CA ASP A 117 15.78 1.15 -21.33
C ASP A 117 17.32 1.17 -21.17
N THR A 118 17.86 0.65 -20.06
CA THR A 118 19.31 0.60 -19.78
C THR A 118 19.99 -0.68 -20.24
N VAL A 119 19.22 -1.74 -20.50
CA VAL A 119 19.71 -3.04 -20.96
C VAL A 119 19.11 -3.38 -22.32
N SER A 120 19.82 -4.20 -23.11
CA SER A 120 19.35 -4.68 -24.41
C SER A 120 19.44 -6.20 -24.46
N PRO A 121 18.52 -6.89 -25.17
CA PRO A 121 18.60 -8.33 -25.30
C PRO A 121 19.90 -8.76 -25.97
N SER A 122 20.45 -9.88 -25.52
CA SER A 122 21.55 -10.59 -26.16
C SER A 122 21.23 -10.89 -27.62
N LYS A 123 22.27 -10.86 -28.46
CA LYS A 123 22.16 -11.22 -29.89
C LYS A 123 21.66 -12.65 -30.12
N ASN A 124 21.83 -13.52 -29.12
CA ASN A 124 21.41 -14.91 -29.18
C ASN A 124 19.93 -15.11 -28.78
N GLN A 125 19.20 -14.04 -28.38
CA GLN A 125 17.79 -14.07 -27.96
C GLN A 125 17.47 -15.09 -26.84
N THR A 126 18.44 -15.30 -25.95
CA THR A 126 18.34 -16.20 -24.80
C THR A 126 17.85 -15.50 -23.53
N ASP A 127 17.67 -14.19 -23.58
CA ASP A 127 17.42 -13.38 -22.40
C ASP A 127 15.91 -13.30 -22.13
N ALA A 128 15.50 -14.01 -21.09
CA ALA A 128 14.10 -14.22 -20.75
C ALA A 128 13.60 -13.19 -19.73
N VAL A 129 12.39 -12.70 -19.97
CA VAL A 129 11.59 -11.97 -18.99
C VAL A 129 10.43 -12.86 -18.59
N LEU A 130 10.42 -13.26 -17.33
CA LEU A 130 9.38 -14.12 -16.78
C LEU A 130 8.28 -13.26 -16.17
N ILE A 131 7.04 -13.54 -16.58
CA ILE A 131 5.86 -12.82 -16.13
C ILE A 131 4.89 -13.82 -15.55
N ASP A 132 4.65 -13.71 -14.25
CA ASP A 132 3.60 -14.45 -13.57
C ASP A 132 2.23 -13.87 -13.92
N ILE A 133 1.39 -14.59 -14.65
CA ILE A 133 0.13 -14.04 -15.17
C ILE A 133 -1.08 -14.18 -14.24
N ASP A 134 -0.95 -14.93 -13.14
CA ASP A 134 -2.08 -15.02 -12.21
C ASP A 134 -2.18 -13.75 -11.37
N ASN A 135 -3.40 -13.31 -11.08
CA ASN A 135 -3.68 -12.14 -10.25
C ASN A 135 -3.20 -10.78 -10.80
N ILE A 136 -2.42 -10.75 -11.89
CA ILE A 136 -2.06 -9.51 -12.60
C ILE A 136 -3.24 -8.99 -13.44
N LEU A 137 -4.11 -9.88 -13.92
CA LEU A 137 -5.05 -9.59 -15.01
C LEU A 137 -6.52 -9.38 -14.57
N VAL A 138 -6.74 -8.97 -13.31
CA VAL A 138 -8.07 -9.05 -12.66
C VAL A 138 -8.85 -7.72 -12.70
N SER A 139 -8.32 -6.61 -13.23
CA SER A 139 -9.06 -5.34 -13.30
C SER A 139 -8.71 -4.42 -14.48
N ASP A 140 -9.75 -3.81 -15.06
CA ASP A 140 -9.79 -3.13 -16.37
C ASP A 140 -8.73 -2.02 -16.57
N PRO A 141 -8.51 -1.03 -15.67
CA PRO A 141 -7.50 0.02 -15.93
C PRO A 141 -6.06 -0.49 -15.76
N SER A 142 -5.87 -1.49 -14.92
CA SER A 142 -4.56 -2.00 -14.51
C SER A 142 -3.99 -2.95 -15.55
N VAL A 143 -4.87 -3.74 -16.17
CA VAL A 143 -4.55 -4.64 -17.29
C VAL A 143 -3.99 -3.84 -18.45
N GLN A 144 -4.63 -2.73 -18.83
CA GLN A 144 -4.17 -1.89 -19.93
C GLN A 144 -2.75 -1.39 -19.71
N ARG A 145 -2.44 -0.94 -18.49
CA ARG A 145 -1.11 -0.43 -18.20
C ARG A 145 -0.03 -1.53 -18.22
N VAL A 146 -0.34 -2.71 -17.70
CA VAL A 146 0.58 -3.86 -17.80
C VAL A 146 0.80 -4.24 -19.27
N LEU A 147 -0.27 -4.20 -20.08
CA LEU A 147 -0.21 -4.49 -21.51
C LEU A 147 0.71 -3.51 -22.25
N GLU A 148 0.64 -2.20 -21.97
CA GLU A 148 1.51 -1.20 -22.58
C GLU A 148 3.00 -1.51 -22.33
N SER A 149 3.37 -1.80 -21.08
CA SER A 149 4.74 -2.18 -20.76
C SER A 149 5.10 -3.52 -21.41
N TYR A 150 4.20 -4.51 -21.39
CA TYR A 150 4.37 -5.81 -22.06
C TYR A 150 4.68 -5.65 -23.55
N THR A 151 3.87 -4.89 -24.29
CA THR A 151 4.07 -4.62 -25.71
C THR A 151 5.38 -3.87 -25.97
N LYS A 152 5.75 -2.93 -25.09
CA LYS A 152 7.04 -2.22 -25.18
C LYS A 152 8.22 -3.19 -25.04
N LEU A 153 8.19 -4.10 -24.05
CA LEU A 153 9.22 -5.12 -23.88
C LEU A 153 9.25 -6.08 -25.08
N HIS A 154 8.10 -6.55 -25.55
CA HIS A 154 7.98 -7.41 -26.72
C HIS A 154 8.60 -6.76 -27.96
N SER A 155 8.25 -5.49 -28.23
CA SER A 155 8.75 -4.73 -29.39
C SER A 155 10.27 -4.51 -29.38
N LYS A 156 10.90 -4.57 -28.20
CA LYS A 156 12.36 -4.50 -28.03
C LYS A 156 13.07 -5.83 -28.25
N GLY A 157 12.33 -6.92 -28.50
CA GLY A 157 12.90 -8.24 -28.77
C GLY A 157 13.24 -9.06 -27.52
N TRP A 158 12.65 -8.74 -26.36
CA TRP A 158 12.78 -9.58 -25.17
C TRP A 158 11.98 -10.87 -25.30
N LEU A 159 12.55 -11.99 -24.85
CA LEU A 159 11.86 -13.28 -24.83
C LEU A 159 10.87 -13.31 -23.65
N LEU A 160 9.59 -13.08 -23.92
CA LEU A 160 8.56 -13.01 -22.89
C LEU A 160 8.02 -14.41 -22.59
N ILE A 161 8.29 -14.92 -21.39
CA ILE A 161 7.83 -16.22 -20.91
C ILE A 161 6.76 -16.01 -19.84
N LEU A 162 5.57 -16.52 -20.08
CA LEU A 162 4.45 -16.45 -19.15
C LEU A 162 4.44 -17.69 -18.26
N LEU A 163 4.25 -17.50 -16.95
CA LEU A 163 4.11 -18.57 -15.96
C LEU A 163 2.76 -18.46 -15.26
N SER A 164 2.08 -19.59 -15.09
CA SER A 164 0.82 -19.66 -14.35
C SER A 164 0.80 -20.83 -13.38
N ARG A 165 0.18 -20.61 -12.22
CA ARG A 165 -0.14 -21.60 -11.20
C ARG A 165 -1.30 -22.50 -11.61
N LYS A 166 -1.98 -22.20 -12.71
CA LYS A 166 -3.09 -22.99 -13.25
C LYS A 166 -2.59 -24.30 -13.84
N HIS A 167 -3.48 -25.27 -13.87
CA HIS A 167 -3.23 -26.57 -14.47
C HIS A 167 -3.17 -26.47 -16.00
N GLU A 168 -2.30 -27.26 -16.62
CA GLU A 168 -2.12 -27.41 -18.07
C GLU A 168 -3.44 -27.65 -18.85
N ASN A 169 -4.43 -28.32 -18.25
CA ASN A 169 -5.72 -28.56 -18.90
C ASN A 169 -6.54 -27.26 -19.13
N GLN A 170 -6.20 -26.18 -18.42
CA GLN A 170 -6.81 -24.85 -18.58
C GLN A 170 -6.12 -24.01 -19.66
N ARG A 171 -5.06 -24.51 -20.32
CA ARG A 171 -4.27 -23.77 -21.31
C ARG A 171 -5.13 -23.07 -22.36
N HIS A 172 -6.08 -23.78 -22.96
CA HIS A 172 -6.92 -23.22 -24.01
C HIS A 172 -7.74 -22.02 -23.50
N VAL A 173 -8.33 -22.14 -22.31
CA VAL A 173 -9.11 -21.07 -21.68
C VAL A 173 -8.22 -19.89 -21.32
N THR A 174 -7.04 -20.14 -20.76
CA THR A 174 -6.05 -19.11 -20.41
C THR A 174 -5.59 -18.34 -21.65
N ILE A 175 -5.23 -19.03 -22.75
CA ILE A 175 -4.82 -18.39 -24.00
C ILE A 175 -5.94 -17.53 -24.58
N LYS A 176 -7.17 -18.08 -24.61
CA LYS A 176 -8.34 -17.32 -25.09
C LYS A 176 -8.56 -16.06 -24.27
N HIS A 177 -8.39 -16.14 -22.95
CA HIS A 177 -8.50 -14.99 -22.07
C HIS A 177 -7.39 -13.97 -22.35
N LEU A 178 -6.11 -14.37 -22.38
CA LEU A 178 -4.97 -13.48 -22.68
C LEU A 178 -5.17 -12.73 -24.00
N ASN A 179 -5.56 -13.45 -25.06
CA ASN A 179 -5.84 -12.83 -26.35
C ASN A 179 -7.01 -11.85 -26.28
N SER A 180 -8.05 -12.16 -25.50
CA SER A 180 -9.23 -11.27 -25.37
C SER A 180 -8.91 -9.94 -24.68
N ILE A 181 -7.84 -9.89 -23.89
CA ILE A 181 -7.36 -8.69 -23.21
C ILE A 181 -6.11 -8.10 -23.88
N GLY A 182 -5.78 -8.53 -25.10
CA GLY A 182 -4.73 -7.95 -25.94
C GLY A 182 -3.31 -8.45 -25.70
N PHE A 183 -3.08 -9.40 -24.79
CA PHE A 183 -1.78 -10.05 -24.65
C PHE A 183 -1.64 -11.10 -25.75
N ASP A 184 -0.56 -11.02 -26.52
CA ASP A 184 -0.18 -11.98 -27.57
C ASP A 184 1.34 -12.00 -27.77
N GLY A 185 1.87 -12.84 -28.65
CA GLY A 185 3.30 -12.81 -29.02
C GLY A 185 4.29 -13.35 -27.97
N TRP A 186 3.82 -13.88 -26.83
CA TRP A 186 4.70 -14.53 -25.86
C TRP A 186 5.44 -15.72 -26.48
N SER A 187 6.66 -15.94 -26.02
CA SER A 187 7.53 -17.02 -26.50
C SER A 187 7.11 -18.39 -25.96
N SER A 188 6.65 -18.42 -24.70
CA SER A 188 6.13 -19.63 -24.08
C SER A 188 5.12 -19.30 -22.98
N LEU A 189 4.14 -20.18 -22.81
CA LEU A 189 3.23 -20.19 -21.67
C LEU A 189 3.47 -21.49 -20.90
N ILE A 190 4.02 -21.38 -19.69
CA ILE A 190 4.31 -22.49 -18.80
C ILE A 190 3.19 -22.57 -17.76
N MET A 191 2.55 -23.74 -17.68
CA MET A 191 1.50 -24.04 -16.71
C MET A 191 1.87 -25.32 -15.97
N ARG A 192 1.13 -25.65 -14.90
CA ARG A 192 1.45 -26.80 -14.04
C ARG A 192 0.94 -28.10 -14.64
N SER A 193 1.81 -29.11 -14.70
CA SER A 193 1.44 -30.50 -14.97
C SER A 193 0.75 -31.15 -13.76
N ASP A 194 0.15 -32.34 -13.94
CA ASP A 194 -0.51 -33.08 -12.86
C ASP A 194 0.43 -33.29 -11.64
N LEU A 195 1.69 -33.65 -11.89
CA LEU A 195 2.70 -33.85 -10.84
C LEU A 195 3.07 -32.55 -10.13
N GLU A 196 3.07 -31.44 -10.88
CA GLU A 196 3.41 -30.15 -10.31
C GLU A 196 2.26 -29.54 -9.56
N MET A 197 1.01 -29.95 -9.76
CA MET A 197 -0.13 -29.41 -8.99
C MET A 197 0.02 -29.69 -7.48
N GLU A 198 0.61 -30.83 -7.12
CA GLU A 198 0.88 -31.24 -5.74
C GLU A 198 2.13 -30.55 -5.15
N MET A 199 2.91 -29.87 -5.97
CA MET A 199 4.12 -29.17 -5.55
C MET A 199 3.77 -27.89 -4.80
N GLU A 200 4.64 -27.42 -3.91
CA GLU A 200 4.50 -26.09 -3.33
C GLU A 200 4.76 -25.02 -4.42
N THR A 201 4.01 -23.92 -4.43
CA THR A 201 4.05 -22.95 -5.54
C THR A 201 5.41 -22.28 -5.70
N ARG A 202 6.06 -21.90 -4.60
CA ARG A 202 7.42 -21.34 -4.65
C ARG A 202 8.42 -22.38 -5.17
N GLU A 203 8.30 -23.66 -4.79
CA GLU A 203 9.10 -24.75 -5.37
C GLU A 203 8.89 -24.86 -6.89
N TYR A 204 7.64 -24.80 -7.37
CA TYR A 204 7.33 -24.82 -8.79
C TYR A 204 8.02 -23.69 -9.56
N PHE A 205 7.88 -22.44 -9.11
CA PHE A 205 8.55 -21.30 -9.75
C PHE A 205 10.08 -21.42 -9.70
N CYS A 206 10.63 -21.85 -8.56
CA CYS A 206 12.07 -22.07 -8.41
C CYS A 206 12.59 -23.12 -9.40
N ARG A 207 11.89 -24.25 -9.52
CA ARG A 207 12.25 -25.33 -10.43
C ARG A 207 12.23 -24.87 -11.89
N ARG A 208 11.15 -24.21 -12.33
CA ARG A 208 11.03 -23.72 -13.70
C ARG A 208 12.14 -22.74 -14.08
N ARG A 209 12.51 -21.83 -13.17
CA ARG A 209 13.64 -20.91 -13.39
C ARG A 209 14.97 -21.66 -13.50
N THR A 210 15.23 -22.62 -12.63
CA THR A 210 16.45 -23.44 -12.70
C THR A 210 16.53 -24.21 -14.02
N GLU A 211 15.45 -24.87 -14.44
CA GLU A 211 15.39 -25.57 -15.73
C GLU A 211 15.70 -24.63 -16.91
N MET A 212 15.17 -23.39 -16.89
CA MET A 212 15.47 -22.38 -17.92
C MET A 212 16.93 -21.95 -17.92
N THR A 213 17.53 -21.73 -16.75
CA THR A 213 18.95 -21.39 -16.63
C THR A 213 19.86 -22.54 -17.09
N GLU A 214 19.53 -23.78 -16.74
CA GLU A 214 20.25 -24.98 -17.20
C GLU A 214 20.18 -25.19 -18.72
N GLN A 215 19.08 -24.77 -19.35
CA GLN A 215 18.91 -24.74 -20.80
C GLN A 215 19.70 -23.61 -21.49
N GLY A 216 20.42 -22.79 -20.74
CA GLY A 216 21.25 -21.70 -21.25
C GLY A 216 20.54 -20.36 -21.42
N ASN A 217 19.33 -20.21 -20.88
CA ASN A 217 18.65 -18.91 -20.87
C ASN A 217 19.16 -18.04 -19.72
N GLU A 218 19.42 -16.76 -20.00
CA GLU A 218 19.69 -15.78 -18.95
C GLU A 218 18.37 -15.16 -18.51
N ILE A 219 18.03 -15.32 -17.24
CA ILE A 219 16.82 -14.70 -16.70
C ILE A 219 17.14 -13.23 -16.41
N MET A 220 16.70 -12.35 -17.30
CA MET A 220 16.90 -10.91 -17.13
C MET A 220 16.01 -10.37 -16.02
N SER A 221 14.75 -10.81 -15.98
CA SER A 221 13.84 -10.37 -14.94
C SER A 221 12.71 -11.35 -14.64
N VAL A 222 12.22 -11.29 -13.39
CA VAL A 222 10.97 -11.93 -12.97
C VAL A 222 10.01 -10.85 -12.45
N ILE A 223 8.81 -10.82 -13.01
CA ILE A 223 7.74 -9.89 -12.68
C ILE A 223 6.58 -10.69 -12.10
N SER A 224 6.16 -10.37 -10.88
CA SER A 224 5.03 -11.06 -10.23
C SER A 224 4.34 -10.17 -9.20
N SER A 225 3.06 -10.42 -8.98
CA SER A 225 2.26 -9.85 -7.90
C SER A 225 2.42 -10.60 -6.57
N GLN A 226 3.14 -11.72 -6.53
CA GLN A 226 3.26 -12.59 -5.35
C GLN A 226 4.72 -12.92 -5.06
N MET A 227 5.07 -12.98 -3.78
CA MET A 227 6.45 -13.24 -3.36
C MET A 227 6.90 -14.68 -3.59
N ASP A 228 5.97 -15.63 -3.71
CA ASP A 228 6.27 -17.04 -4.01
C ASP A 228 7.07 -17.21 -5.32
N ALA A 229 6.75 -16.41 -6.34
CA ALA A 229 7.44 -16.34 -7.61
C ALA A 229 8.76 -15.55 -7.57
N LEU A 230 8.99 -14.75 -6.52
CA LEU A 230 10.15 -13.85 -6.38
C LEU A 230 11.18 -14.34 -5.33
N MET A 231 11.02 -15.56 -4.84
CA MET A 231 11.92 -16.18 -3.86
C MET A 231 12.51 -17.49 -4.37
N GLY A 232 13.60 -17.94 -3.74
CA GLY A 232 14.29 -19.18 -4.07
C GLY A 232 15.54 -18.97 -4.92
N LEU A 233 15.91 -19.99 -5.70
CA LEU A 233 17.08 -19.96 -6.57
C LEU A 233 16.72 -19.39 -7.95
N SER A 234 17.75 -19.08 -8.73
CA SER A 234 17.65 -18.68 -10.14
C SER A 234 16.72 -17.47 -10.35
N LEU A 235 16.86 -16.45 -9.51
CA LEU A 235 15.99 -15.26 -9.50
C LEU A 235 16.20 -14.30 -10.69
N GLY A 236 17.28 -14.49 -11.43
CA GLY A 236 17.68 -13.59 -12.51
C GLY A 236 18.32 -12.30 -12.03
N ILE A 237 18.49 -11.35 -12.96
CA ILE A 237 19.21 -10.10 -12.72
C ILE A 237 18.36 -9.11 -11.92
N ARG A 238 17.06 -8.99 -12.21
CA ARG A 238 16.17 -8.02 -11.57
C ARG A 238 14.79 -8.59 -11.25
N LEU A 239 14.33 -8.39 -10.02
CA LEU A 239 12.98 -8.75 -9.58
C LEU A 239 12.08 -7.52 -9.53
N PHE A 240 10.83 -7.66 -9.96
CA PHE A 240 9.81 -6.63 -9.81
C PHE A 240 8.57 -7.21 -9.14
N LYS A 241 8.27 -6.69 -7.95
CA LYS A 241 7.04 -6.99 -7.22
C LYS A 241 5.96 -6.00 -7.62
N LEU A 242 4.89 -6.49 -8.22
CA LEU A 242 3.70 -5.71 -8.50
C LEU A 242 2.84 -5.58 -7.23
N PRO A 243 2.14 -4.45 -7.03
CA PRO A 243 1.14 -4.37 -5.98
C PRO A 243 0.05 -5.42 -6.20
N ASN A 244 -0.42 -6.04 -5.11
CA ASN A 244 -1.45 -7.07 -5.17
C ASN A 244 -2.61 -6.74 -4.23
N PRO A 245 -3.71 -6.17 -4.76
CA PRO A 245 -4.86 -5.85 -3.95
C PRO A 245 -5.68 -7.11 -3.61
N LEU A 246 -5.44 -8.26 -4.25
CA LEU A 246 -6.27 -9.46 -4.11
C LEU A 246 -6.00 -10.26 -2.83
N TYR A 247 -5.04 -9.85 -1.98
CA TYR A 247 -4.86 -10.42 -0.63
C TYR A 247 -6.16 -10.43 0.18
N TYR A 248 -7.09 -9.52 -0.12
CA TYR A 248 -8.30 -9.30 0.66
C TYR A 248 -9.50 -10.17 0.24
N ASN A 249 -9.31 -11.12 -0.70
CA ASN A 249 -10.35 -11.96 -1.32
C ASN A 249 -11.68 -11.23 -1.52
N PHE A 250 -11.79 -10.44 -2.59
CA PHE A 250 -13.01 -9.70 -2.90
C PHE A 250 -14.14 -10.55 -3.49
N GLU A 251 -13.98 -11.89 -3.58
CA GLU A 251 -14.90 -12.79 -4.27
C GLU A 251 -16.33 -12.75 -3.73
N ASN A 252 -16.56 -12.36 -2.47
CA ASN A 252 -17.91 -12.31 -1.92
C ASN A 252 -18.73 -11.05 -2.28
N ASN A 253 -18.14 -10.00 -2.89
CA ASN A 253 -18.87 -8.75 -3.19
C ASN A 253 -18.79 -8.26 -4.64
N HIS A 254 -17.87 -8.76 -5.47
CA HIS A 254 -17.73 -8.29 -6.86
C HIS A 254 -18.48 -9.13 -7.92
N GLU A 255 -18.77 -10.41 -7.66
CA GLU A 255 -19.58 -11.21 -8.60
C GLU A 255 -21.00 -10.63 -8.77
N SER A 256 -21.55 -9.98 -7.74
CA SER A 256 -22.87 -9.34 -7.82
C SER A 256 -22.89 -7.98 -8.54
N ARG A 257 -21.74 -7.30 -8.72
CA ARG A 257 -21.68 -5.98 -9.37
C ARG A 257 -21.21 -6.02 -10.81
N ILE A 258 -20.36 -6.97 -11.20
CA ILE A 258 -19.92 -7.12 -12.60
C ILE A 258 -21.01 -7.78 -13.46
N HIS A 259 -21.79 -8.73 -12.91
CA HIS A 259 -22.95 -9.28 -13.63
C HIS A 259 -24.07 -8.26 -13.89
N GLY A 260 -24.17 -7.20 -13.08
CA GLY A 260 -25.19 -6.15 -13.23
C GLY A 260 -24.90 -5.11 -14.32
N LEU A 261 -23.65 -4.98 -14.77
CA LEU A 261 -23.27 -4.03 -15.82
C LEU A 261 -23.22 -4.65 -17.22
N VAL A 262 -23.16 -5.98 -17.32
CA VAL A 262 -23.20 -6.72 -18.61
C VAL A 262 -24.63 -7.07 -19.03
N GLN A 263 -25.63 -6.94 -18.15
CA GLN A 263 -27.04 -7.20 -18.46
C GLN A 263 -27.89 -5.96 -18.75
N SER A 264 -27.31 -4.75 -18.72
CA SER A 264 -28.03 -3.51 -19.10
C SER A 264 -27.73 -3.00 -20.51
N GLU A 265 -26.91 -3.72 -21.29
CA GLU A 265 -26.59 -3.38 -22.69
C GLU A 265 -26.93 -4.51 -23.68
N ASN A 266 -28.05 -5.23 -23.45
CA ASN A 266 -28.73 -6.01 -24.48
C ASN A 266 -30.25 -5.91 -24.35
#